data_AF-A0A7Z0C3H1-F1
#
_entry.id   AF-A0A7Z0C3H1-F1
#
_cell.length_a   1.000
_cell.length_b   1.000
_cell.length_c   1.000
_cell.angle_alpha   90.00
_cell.angle_beta   90.00
_cell.angle_gamma   90.00
#
_symmetry.space_group_name_H-M   'P 1'
#
loop_
_entity.id
_entity.type
_entity.pdbx_description
1 polymer ?
#
loop_
_entity_poly.entity_id
_entity_poly.type
_entity_poly.pdbx_seq_one_letter_code
_entity_poly.pdbx_strand_id
1 'polypeptide(L)' 'MTATTIKVSRETRDRLKAQAARNNRTLGEHLTRLADAGDRELRFQAVREAMARTSDADMRSYEDETREWLDADLGA' A
#
# COMPACT_ATOMS: atom_id res chain seq x y z
N MET A 1 -13.93 -18.83 9.70
CA MET A 1 -13.59 -17.45 10.11
C MET A 1 -14.23 -17.17 11.45
N THR A 2 -13.46 -16.72 12.44
CA THR A 2 -13.98 -16.31 13.75
C THR A 2 -14.18 -14.79 13.74
N ALA A 3 -15.39 -14.33 14.12
CA ALA A 3 -15.66 -12.92 14.26
C ALA A 3 -15.24 -12.43 15.66
N THR A 4 -14.63 -11.25 15.72
CA THR A 4 -14.29 -10.57 16.97
C THR A 4 -14.85 -9.15 16.97
N THR A 5 -14.87 -8.50 18.13
CA THR A 5 -15.41 -7.14 18.29
C THR A 5 -14.31 -6.15 18.66
N ILE A 6 -14.24 -5.04 17.94
CA ILE A 6 -13.35 -3.91 18.24
C ILE A 6 -14.19 -2.78 18.84
N LYS A 7 -13.72 -2.18 19.94
CA LYS A 7 -14.38 -1.02 20.55
C LYS A 7 -13.92 0.26 19.85
N VAL A 8 -14.88 1.08 19.43
CA VAL A 8 -14.67 2.40 18.84
C VAL A 8 -15.72 3.37 19.36
N SER A 9 -15.52 4.68 19.17
CA SER A 9 -16.57 5.65 19.45
C SER A 9 -17.79 5.44 18.54
N ARG A 10 -18.97 5.87 18.99
CA ARG A 10 -20.20 5.81 18.19
C ARG A 10 -20.05 6.57 16.87
N GLU A 11 -19.44 7.76 16.94
CA GLU A 11 -19.16 8.59 15.77
C GLU A 11 -18.29 7.85 14.74
N THR A 12 -17.19 7.23 15.19
CA THR A 12 -16.31 6.47 14.30
C THR A 12 -17.05 5.30 13.65
N ARG A 13 -17.83 4.54 14.43
CA ARG A 13 -18.65 3.44 13.89
C ARG A 13 -19.63 3.95 12.82
N ASP A 14 -20.29 5.06 13.05
CA ASP A 14 -21.31 5.59 12.14
C ASP A 14 -20.68 6.13 10.86
N ARG A 15 -19.52 6.78 10.97
CA ARG A 15 -18.69 7.17 9.82
C ARG A 15 -18.24 5.96 9.01
N LEU A 16 -17.76 4.89 9.66
CA LEU A 16 -17.34 3.66 8.99
C LEU A 16 -18.51 2.98 8.28
N LYS A 17 -19.69 2.92 8.91
CA LYS A 17 -20.92 2.41 8.27
C LYS A 17 -21.32 3.22 7.04
N ALA A 18 -21.29 4.55 7.13
CA ALA A 18 -21.60 5.42 6.00
C ALA A 18 -20.61 5.22 4.83
N GLN A 19 -19.33 5.05 5.13
CA GLN A 19 -18.31 4.74 4.12
C GLN A 19 -18.54 3.37 3.47
N ALA A 20 -18.84 2.35 4.28
CA ALA A 20 -19.12 1.00 3.78
C ALA A 20 -20.34 1.00 2.83
N ALA A 21 -21.42 1.66 3.23
CA ALA A 21 -22.63 1.80 2.43
C ALA A 21 -22.36 2.50 1.08
N ARG A 22 -21.61 3.61 1.08
CA ARG A 22 -21.22 4.31 -0.17
C ARG A 22 -20.42 3.43 -1.14
N ASN A 23 -19.73 2.42 -0.63
CA ASN A 23 -18.91 1.51 -1.42
C ASN A 23 -19.59 0.15 -1.67
N ASN A 24 -20.88 0.00 -1.31
CA ASN A 24 -21.62 -1.27 -1.39
C ASN A 24 -20.89 -2.43 -0.69
N ARG A 25 -20.32 -2.17 0.49
CA ARG A 25 -19.61 -3.15 1.32
C ARG A 25 -20.28 -3.29 2.67
N THR A 26 -20.15 -4.47 3.27
CA THR A 26 -20.38 -4.67 4.70
C THR A 26 -19.33 -3.91 5.52
N LEU A 27 -19.62 -3.66 6.81
CA LEU A 27 -18.64 -3.02 7.70
C LEU A 27 -17.36 -3.85 7.84
N GLY A 28 -17.46 -5.19 7.85
CA GLY A 28 -16.31 -6.09 7.89
C GLY A 28 -15.43 -5.96 6.65
N GLU A 29 -16.00 -6.06 5.45
CA GLU A 29 -15.26 -5.90 4.19
C GLU A 29 -14.64 -4.52 4.05
N HIS A 30 -15.32 -3.48 4.52
CA HIS A 30 -14.77 -2.13 4.52
C HIS A 30 -13.57 -2.01 5.46
N LEU A 31 -13.62 -2.62 6.65
CA LEU A 31 -12.48 -2.67 7.57
C LEU A 31 -11.30 -3.45 6.97
N THR A 32 -11.54 -4.59 6.33
CA THR A 32 -10.49 -5.35 5.62
C THR A 32 -9.83 -4.49 4.55
N ARG A 33 -10.61 -3.82 3.71
CA ARG A 33 -10.06 -2.92 2.69
C ARG A 33 -9.24 -1.76 3.28
N LEU A 34 -9.69 -1.19 4.40
CA LEU A 34 -8.95 -0.12 5.07
C LEU A 34 -7.61 -0.63 5.63
N ALA A 35 -7.59 -1.85 6.16
CA ALA A 35 -6.35 -2.50 6.59
C ALA A 35 -5.40 -2.71 5.40
N ASP A 36 -5.89 -3.30 4.31
CA ASP A 36 -5.09 -3.53 3.10
C ASP A 36 -4.51 -2.22 2.52
N ALA A 37 -5.31 -1.14 2.55
CA ALA A 37 -4.87 0.17 2.10
C ALA A 37 -3.78 0.76 3.01
N GLY A 38 -3.92 0.62 4.34
CA GLY A 38 -2.90 1.02 5.30
C GLY A 38 -1.59 0.25 5.10
N ASP A 39 -1.66 -1.06 4.94
CA ASP A 39 -0.50 -1.92 4.70
C ASP A 39 0.20 -1.56 3.38
N ARG A 40 -0.58 -1.23 2.34
CA ARG A 40 -0.02 -0.75 1.07
C ARG A 40 0.71 0.60 1.24
N GLU A 41 0.15 1.54 1.99
CA GLU A 41 0.79 2.82 2.24
C GLU A 41 2.12 2.65 2.99
N LEU A 42 2.13 1.80 4.04
CA LEU A 42 3.35 1.49 4.79
C LEU A 42 4.43 0.86 3.92
N ARG A 43 4.06 -0.06 3.03
CA ARG A 43 5.02 -0.65 2.07
C ARG A 43 5.61 0.40 1.15
N PHE A 44 4.81 1.31 0.60
CA PHE A 44 5.33 2.38 -0.25
C PHE A 44 6.18 3.39 0.51
N GLN A 45 5.81 3.71 1.75
CA GLN A 45 6.63 4.54 2.62
C GLN A 45 8.00 3.90 2.85
N ALA A 46 8.06 2.60 3.17
CA ALA A 46 9.31 1.89 3.36
C ALA A 46 10.21 1.92 2.11
N VAL A 47 9.63 1.78 0.91
CA VAL A 47 10.39 1.89 -0.35
C VAL A 47 10.93 3.31 -0.55
N ARG A 48 10.09 4.35 -0.35
CA ARG A 48 10.54 5.75 -0.46
C ARG A 48 11.68 6.06 0.50
N GLU A 49 11.58 5.59 1.73
CA GLU A 49 12.62 5.76 2.74
C GLU A 49 13.90 4.98 2.39
N ALA A 50 13.78 3.79 1.82
CA ALA A 50 14.93 3.03 1.34
C ALA A 50 15.65 3.78 0.23
N MET A 51 14.92 4.25 -0.79
CA MET A 51 15.47 5.06 -1.89
C MET A 51 16.17 6.33 -1.38
N ALA A 52 15.58 7.04 -0.42
CA ALA A 52 16.17 8.24 0.15
C ALA A 52 17.48 7.98 0.93
N ARG A 53 17.70 6.75 1.40
CA ARG A 53 18.93 6.33 2.10
C ARG A 53 19.95 5.66 1.18
N THR A 54 19.56 5.29 -0.04
CA THR A 54 20.47 4.70 -1.03
C THR A 54 21.60 5.68 -1.34
N SER A 55 22.83 5.18 -1.39
CA SER A 55 23.98 6.03 -1.70
C SER A 55 23.96 6.45 -3.18
N ASP A 56 24.59 7.58 -3.51
CA ASP A 56 24.68 8.01 -4.91
C ASP A 56 25.44 6.99 -5.79
N ALA A 57 26.36 6.23 -5.21
CA ALA A 57 27.10 5.18 -5.92
C ALA A 57 26.18 4.00 -6.28
N ASP A 58 25.36 3.55 -5.33
CA ASP A 58 24.39 2.49 -5.57
C ASP A 58 23.27 2.94 -6.52
N MET A 59 22.84 4.21 -6.42
CA MET A 59 21.87 4.77 -7.36
C MET A 59 22.41 4.83 -8.79
N ARG A 60 23.67 5.23 -8.99
CA ARG A 60 24.30 5.18 -10.32
C ARG A 60 24.42 3.76 -10.85
N SER A 61 24.81 2.81 -10.00
CA SER A 61 24.85 1.39 -10.36
C SER A 61 23.48 0.88 -10.80
N TYR A 62 22.42 1.25 -10.09
CA TYR A 62 21.04 0.92 -10.45
C TYR A 62 20.61 1.55 -11.78
N GLU A 63 20.96 2.80 -12.04
CA GLU A 63 20.64 3.50 -13.29
C GLU A 63 21.36 2.87 -14.50
N ASP A 64 22.62 2.49 -14.32
CA ASP A 64 23.41 1.83 -15.36
C ASP A 64 22.86 0.44 -15.67
N GLU A 65 22.54 -0.36 -14.65
CA GLU A 65 21.87 -1.65 -14.81
C GLU A 65 20.50 -1.47 -15.48
N THR A 66 19.68 -0.54 -15.02
CA THR A 66 18.34 -0.29 -15.59
C THR A 66 18.43 0.09 -17.07
N ARG A 67 19.43 0.88 -17.46
CA ARG A 67 19.68 1.24 -18.86
C ARG A 67 20.06 0.00 -19.69
N GLU A 68 20.94 -0.85 -19.17
CA GLU A 68 21.33 -2.11 -19.83
C GLU A 68 20.11 -3.01 -20.09
N TRP A 69 19.20 -3.17 -19.11
CA TRP A 69 17.99 -3.98 -19.27
C TRP A 69 16.97 -3.38 -20.25
N LEU A 70 16.85 -2.06 -20.31
CA LEU A 70 15.91 -1.37 -21.22
C LEU A 70 16.43 -1.27 -22.65
N ASP A 71 17.75 -1.17 -22.82
CA ASP A 71 18.43 -1.11 -24.13
C ASP A 71 18.73 -2.51 -24.69
N ALA A 72 18.71 -3.55 -23.84
CA ALA A 72 18.73 -4.92 -24.30
C ALA A 72 17.48 -5.17 -25.17
N ASP A 73 17.66 -5.16 -26.48
CA ASP A 73 16.66 -5.62 -27.44
C ASP A 73 16.31 -7.08 -27.12
N LEU A 74 15.27 -7.27 -26.30
CA LEU A 74 14.69 -8.56 -25.98
C LEU A 74 13.93 -9.02 -27.23
N GLY A 75 14.68 -9.41 -28.26
CA GLY A 75 14.20 -9.69 -29.60
C GLY A 75 12.84 -10.42 -29.61
N ALA A 76 11.87 -9.80 -30.26
CA ALA A 76 10.52 -10.32 -30.46
C ALA A 76 10.49 -11.54 -31.38
#